data_AF-A0A177WGJ1-F1
#
_entry.id   AF-A0A177WGJ1-F1
#
_cell.length_a   1.000
_cell.length_b   1.000
_cell.length_c   1.000
_cell.angle_alpha   90.00
_cell.angle_beta   90.00
_cell.angle_gamma   90.00
#
_symmetry.space_group_name_H-M   'P 1'
#
loop_
_entity.id
_entity.type
_entity.pdbx_description
1 polymer ?
#
loop_
_entity_poly.entity_id
_entity_poly.type
_entity_poly.pdbx_seq_one_letter_code
_entity_poly.pdbx_strand_id
1 'polypeptide(L)'
;MQVNTDSRLALFLESLSEWSNYDQRSFLFADFPFERTQDNAVSYDSLLSFWSQLIKKTTELGLLSVVSFNESSLSSRNDPPLPSVFALLPLHLNHRFMYRSTTPLGLNTVLTSMVSDGSCVPLDQFMAISPRPLQDSFSAMKLVSGVGWALKSLLITPLKWSAEQLIGSSPILWLQTNRILIIIPLVQAAAQKVSAYLEKTVCYSIDRTMDMPSFRDLCDASGAFPKPISQFDAQILLQFLKQNHMAACESVENSNQDNQFLVIKMHLANIKHNNQLNISNIDKGIVSIMATIKKLTLQIKELELKLATFQQQAQLALSKNLRGKALSMIRQRKTLEKVHTQRMASLETLEGIMLKLRNSESESDAS
;
A
#
# COMPACT_ATOMS: atom_id res chain seq x y z
N MET A 1 -1.47 9.39 -20.75
CA MET A 1 -1.47 8.03 -20.15
C MET A 1 -2.84 7.51 -19.70
N GLN A 2 -3.91 8.34 -19.61
CA GLN A 2 -5.28 7.87 -19.31
C GLN A 2 -5.87 6.89 -20.35
N VAL A 3 -5.46 6.99 -21.63
CA VAL A 3 -5.99 6.16 -22.74
C VAL A 3 -5.76 4.64 -22.56
N ASN A 4 -4.84 4.22 -21.68
CA ASN A 4 -4.52 2.79 -21.47
C ASN A 4 -5.35 2.13 -20.35
N THR A 5 -5.92 2.89 -19.41
CA THR A 5 -6.72 2.27 -18.32
C THR A 5 -8.16 2.01 -18.75
N ASP A 6 -8.76 2.93 -19.52
CA ASP A 6 -10.11 2.76 -20.07
C ASP A 6 -10.19 1.59 -21.05
N SER A 7 -9.19 1.42 -21.92
CA SER A 7 -9.12 0.29 -22.85
C SER A 7 -8.96 -1.05 -22.14
N ARG A 8 -8.16 -1.11 -21.07
CA ARG A 8 -8.01 -2.33 -20.25
C ARG A 8 -9.27 -2.67 -19.47
N LEU A 9 -9.96 -1.66 -18.93
CA LEU A 9 -11.23 -1.86 -18.25
C LEU A 9 -12.28 -2.37 -19.25
N ALA A 10 -12.38 -1.78 -20.43
CA ALA A 10 -13.31 -2.24 -21.47
C ALA A 10 -13.07 -3.70 -21.86
N LEU A 11 -11.81 -4.08 -22.14
CA LEU A 11 -11.44 -5.48 -22.44
C LEU A 11 -11.77 -6.43 -21.29
N PHE A 12 -11.54 -6.01 -20.04
CA PHE A 12 -11.90 -6.80 -18.87
C PHE A 12 -13.42 -6.98 -18.77
N LEU A 13 -14.20 -5.92 -18.95
CA LEU A 13 -15.65 -5.99 -18.92
C LEU A 13 -16.19 -6.87 -20.05
N GLU A 14 -15.66 -6.76 -21.27
CA GLU A 14 -16.02 -7.63 -22.40
C GLU A 14 -15.71 -9.11 -22.17
N SER A 15 -14.76 -9.43 -21.29
CA SER A 15 -14.46 -10.83 -20.92
C SER A 15 -15.48 -11.45 -19.97
N LEU A 16 -16.35 -10.65 -19.35
CA LEU A 16 -17.39 -11.14 -18.43
C LEU A 16 -18.61 -11.65 -19.20
N SER A 17 -19.07 -12.86 -18.87
CA SER A 17 -20.20 -13.49 -19.55
C SER A 17 -21.49 -12.66 -19.44
N GLU A 18 -21.71 -12.09 -18.27
CA GLU A 18 -22.84 -11.24 -17.87
C GLU A 18 -22.84 -9.90 -18.62
N TRP A 19 -21.66 -9.48 -19.08
CA TRP A 19 -21.46 -8.26 -19.85
C TRP A 19 -21.53 -8.50 -21.37
N SER A 20 -21.61 -9.75 -21.83
CA SER A 20 -21.77 -10.07 -23.25
C SER A 20 -23.24 -10.26 -23.62
N ASN A 21 -24.04 -10.84 -22.70
CA ASN A 21 -25.46 -11.10 -22.89
C ASN A 21 -26.30 -9.82 -22.69
N TYR A 22 -27.16 -9.49 -23.65
CA TYR A 22 -28.00 -8.29 -23.61
C TYR A 22 -29.00 -8.31 -22.45
N ASP A 23 -29.71 -9.41 -22.23
CA ASP A 23 -30.77 -9.50 -21.22
C ASP A 23 -30.20 -9.39 -19.80
N GLN A 24 -29.09 -10.08 -19.56
CA GLN A 24 -28.37 -10.01 -18.28
C GLN A 24 -27.83 -8.60 -18.04
N ARG A 25 -27.21 -7.98 -19.05
CA ARG A 25 -26.73 -6.59 -18.94
C ARG A 25 -27.86 -5.61 -18.67
N SER A 26 -29.00 -5.76 -19.35
CA SER A 26 -30.17 -4.91 -19.12
C SER A 26 -30.66 -5.01 -17.68
N PHE A 27 -30.66 -6.22 -17.12
CA PHE A 27 -30.95 -6.43 -15.70
C PHE A 27 -29.91 -5.75 -14.79
N LEU A 28 -28.61 -5.90 -15.08
CA LEU A 28 -27.52 -5.29 -14.32
C LEU A 28 -27.57 -3.74 -14.31
N PHE A 29 -28.07 -3.14 -15.39
CA PHE A 29 -28.12 -1.68 -15.56
C PHE A 29 -29.42 -1.07 -15.02
N ALA A 30 -30.38 -1.91 -14.61
CA ALA A 30 -31.62 -1.47 -14.00
C ALA A 30 -31.38 -0.73 -12.68
N ASP A 31 -32.34 0.10 -12.29
CA ASP A 31 -32.33 0.75 -11.00
C ASP A 31 -32.77 -0.21 -9.89
N PHE A 32 -32.34 0.04 -8.66
CA PHE A 32 -32.83 -0.72 -7.52
C PHE A 32 -34.27 -0.29 -7.19
N PRO A 33 -35.15 -1.23 -6.82
CA PRO A 33 -36.43 -0.87 -6.24
C PRO A 33 -36.19 -0.06 -4.95
N PHE A 34 -37.09 0.90 -4.69
CA PHE A 34 -36.98 1.84 -3.57
C PHE A 34 -36.79 1.15 -2.21
N GLU A 35 -37.46 0.01 -2.01
CA GLU A 35 -37.34 -0.83 -0.82
C GLU A 35 -37.07 -2.29 -1.18
N ARG A 36 -36.25 -2.93 -0.35
CA ARG A 36 -36.03 -4.38 -0.39
C ARG A 36 -37.19 -5.08 0.33
N THR A 37 -38.03 -5.77 -0.44
CA THR A 37 -39.17 -6.57 0.03
C THR A 37 -38.86 -8.07 -0.11
N GLN A 38 -39.73 -8.94 0.41
CA GLN A 38 -39.54 -10.40 0.27
C GLN A 38 -39.61 -10.85 -1.20
N ASP A 39 -40.45 -10.19 -2.00
CA ASP A 39 -40.68 -10.57 -3.41
C ASP A 39 -39.52 -10.21 -4.34
N ASN A 40 -38.77 -9.13 -4.01
CA ASN A 40 -37.65 -8.65 -4.83
C ASN A 40 -36.27 -8.96 -4.23
N ALA A 41 -36.22 -9.60 -3.04
CA ALA A 41 -34.99 -9.83 -2.29
C ALA A 41 -33.91 -10.55 -3.11
N VAL A 42 -34.28 -11.60 -3.84
CA VAL A 42 -33.33 -12.40 -4.62
C VAL A 42 -32.69 -11.57 -5.74
N SER A 43 -33.50 -10.85 -6.51
CA SER A 43 -32.99 -9.96 -7.56
C SER A 43 -32.15 -8.81 -6.99
N TYR A 44 -32.59 -8.20 -5.89
CA TYR A 44 -31.90 -7.12 -5.20
C TYR A 44 -30.51 -7.56 -4.73
N ASP A 45 -30.45 -8.69 -4.01
CA ASP A 45 -29.22 -9.22 -3.43
C ASP A 45 -28.26 -9.69 -4.54
N SER A 46 -28.78 -10.24 -5.64
CA SER A 46 -27.97 -10.63 -6.80
C SER A 46 -27.29 -9.44 -7.49
N LEU A 47 -28.02 -8.33 -7.70
CA LEU A 47 -27.48 -7.10 -8.30
C LEU A 47 -26.42 -6.47 -7.40
N LEU A 48 -26.72 -6.39 -6.09
CA LEU A 48 -25.83 -5.82 -5.09
C LEU A 48 -24.55 -6.64 -4.97
N SER A 49 -24.67 -7.97 -4.93
CA SER A 49 -23.53 -8.89 -4.92
C SER A 49 -22.68 -8.75 -6.18
N PHE A 50 -23.29 -8.78 -7.36
CA PHE A 50 -22.58 -8.64 -8.63
C PHE A 50 -21.77 -7.35 -8.69
N TRP A 51 -22.42 -6.20 -8.47
CA TRP A 51 -21.75 -4.90 -8.59
C TRP A 51 -20.69 -4.69 -7.51
N SER A 52 -20.95 -5.10 -6.27
CA SER A 52 -19.95 -4.99 -5.21
C SER A 52 -18.71 -5.85 -5.49
N GLN A 53 -18.88 -7.07 -6.01
CA GLN A 53 -17.77 -7.93 -6.41
C GLN A 53 -17.02 -7.36 -7.61
N LEU A 54 -17.73 -6.83 -8.61
CA LEU A 54 -17.13 -6.23 -9.79
C LEU A 54 -16.28 -4.99 -9.41
N ILE A 55 -16.80 -4.11 -8.55
CA ILE A 55 -16.06 -2.96 -8.03
C ILE A 55 -14.81 -3.41 -7.28
N LYS A 56 -14.93 -4.39 -6.38
CA LYS A 56 -13.80 -4.96 -5.64
C LYS A 56 -12.73 -5.50 -6.61
N LYS A 57 -13.14 -6.29 -7.61
CA LYS A 57 -12.22 -6.94 -8.54
C LYS A 57 -11.51 -5.96 -9.47
N THR A 58 -12.25 -5.01 -10.02
CA THR A 58 -11.70 -3.98 -10.90
C THR A 58 -10.78 -3.01 -10.15
N THR A 59 -11.05 -2.77 -8.86
CA THR A 59 -10.15 -2.00 -7.98
C THR A 59 -8.88 -2.80 -7.65
N GLU A 60 -8.99 -4.09 -7.30
CA GLU A 60 -7.84 -4.96 -7.04
C GLU A 60 -6.85 -5.00 -8.22
N LEU A 61 -7.37 -4.98 -9.45
CA LEU A 61 -6.56 -4.96 -10.68
C LEU A 61 -5.97 -3.57 -11.01
N GLY A 62 -6.36 -2.54 -10.26
CA GLY A 62 -6.00 -1.14 -10.49
C GLY A 62 -6.66 -0.53 -11.72
N LEU A 63 -7.81 -1.05 -12.16
CA LEU A 63 -8.53 -0.57 -13.35
C LEU A 63 -9.39 0.66 -13.07
N LEU A 64 -9.85 0.82 -11.83
CA LEU A 64 -10.64 1.98 -11.37
C LEU A 64 -9.79 3.11 -10.79
N SER A 65 -8.45 2.96 -10.82
CA SER A 65 -7.56 3.94 -10.21
C SER A 65 -7.58 5.27 -10.96
N VAL A 66 -7.64 6.37 -10.19
CA VAL A 66 -7.36 7.71 -10.68
C VAL A 66 -5.89 8.01 -10.39
N VAL A 67 -5.08 8.15 -11.44
CA VAL A 67 -3.62 8.35 -11.45
C VAL A 67 -3.19 9.72 -10.87
N SER A 68 -4.05 10.42 -10.13
CA SER A 68 -3.82 11.81 -9.69
C SER A 68 -3.90 12.00 -8.17
N PHE A 69 -3.45 11.02 -7.39
CA PHE A 69 -3.25 11.25 -5.96
C PHE A 69 -1.85 11.85 -5.76
N ASN A 70 -1.78 13.18 -5.85
CA ASN A 70 -0.63 14.05 -5.54
C ASN A 70 0.66 13.33 -5.09
N GLU A 71 1.42 12.81 -6.05
CA GLU A 71 2.81 12.38 -5.85
C GLU A 71 3.77 13.58 -5.73
N SER A 72 3.24 14.80 -5.65
CA SER A 72 3.97 16.06 -5.65
C SER A 72 4.74 16.36 -4.34
N SER A 73 4.62 15.54 -3.29
CA SER A 73 5.37 15.76 -2.04
C SER A 73 6.24 14.58 -1.56
N LEU A 74 6.12 13.38 -2.12
CA LEU A 74 6.72 12.18 -1.51
C LEU A 74 7.35 11.18 -2.50
N SER A 75 7.35 11.45 -3.79
CA SER A 75 8.04 10.61 -4.79
C SER A 75 9.34 11.29 -5.25
N SER A 76 10.42 10.51 -5.32
CA SER A 76 11.55 10.86 -6.16
C SER A 76 11.03 11.05 -7.59
N ARG A 77 11.37 12.18 -8.21
CA ARG A 77 10.82 12.78 -9.45
C ARG A 77 10.80 11.89 -10.71
N ASN A 78 11.14 10.60 -10.61
CA ASN A 78 11.46 9.73 -11.75
C ASN A 78 10.59 8.47 -11.88
N ASP A 79 9.74 8.11 -10.91
CA ASP A 79 8.90 6.92 -11.03
C ASP A 79 7.50 7.27 -11.58
N PRO A 80 6.96 6.50 -12.55
CA PRO A 80 5.62 6.74 -13.05
C PRO A 80 4.55 6.42 -11.99
N PRO A 81 3.47 7.21 -11.89
CA PRO A 81 2.43 7.02 -10.88
C PRO A 81 1.77 5.64 -11.05
N LEU A 82 1.89 4.81 -10.01
CA LEU A 82 1.30 3.48 -9.97
C LEU A 82 -0.20 3.57 -9.64
N PRO A 83 -1.06 2.76 -10.28
CA PRO A 83 -2.49 2.77 -9.99
C PRO A 83 -2.76 2.22 -8.59
N SER A 84 -3.62 2.91 -7.84
CA SER A 84 -4.14 2.43 -6.56
C SER A 84 -4.96 1.15 -6.71
N VAL A 85 -4.74 0.21 -5.79
CA VAL A 85 -5.44 -1.09 -5.73
C VAL A 85 -6.38 -1.24 -4.54
N PHE A 86 -6.44 -0.24 -3.66
CA PHE A 86 -7.35 -0.21 -2.50
C PHE A 86 -8.42 0.86 -2.60
N ALA A 87 -8.16 1.92 -3.36
CA ALA A 87 -8.99 3.10 -3.39
C ALA A 87 -9.68 3.29 -4.73
N LEU A 88 -10.89 3.82 -4.66
CA LEU A 88 -11.68 4.21 -5.83
C LEU A 88 -12.22 5.64 -5.65
N LEU A 89 -12.47 6.30 -6.77
CA LEU A 89 -13.17 7.58 -6.81
C LEU A 89 -14.58 7.37 -7.41
N PRO A 90 -15.65 7.48 -6.62
CA PRO A 90 -17.03 7.22 -7.06
C PRO A 90 -17.48 8.09 -8.25
N LEU A 91 -17.01 9.35 -8.30
CA LEU A 91 -17.41 10.36 -9.28
C LEU A 91 -17.37 9.87 -10.74
N HIS A 92 -16.42 9.00 -11.07
CA HIS A 92 -16.22 8.54 -12.44
C HIS A 92 -16.80 7.14 -12.72
N LEU A 93 -17.41 6.47 -11.73
CA LEU A 93 -17.82 5.08 -11.90
C LEU A 93 -18.90 4.90 -12.99
N ASN A 94 -19.89 5.79 -13.06
CA ASN A 94 -20.92 5.72 -14.11
C ASN A 94 -20.32 5.76 -15.51
N HIS A 95 -19.36 6.66 -15.73
CA HIS A 95 -18.67 6.78 -17.01
C HIS A 95 -17.77 5.57 -17.28
N ARG A 96 -17.07 5.05 -16.25
CA ARG A 96 -16.16 3.91 -16.37
C ARG A 96 -16.89 2.60 -16.68
N PHE A 97 -18.11 2.43 -16.18
CA PHE A 97 -18.95 1.26 -16.44
C PHE A 97 -19.98 1.49 -17.55
N MET A 98 -19.92 2.63 -18.26
CA MET A 98 -20.84 2.94 -19.34
C MET A 98 -20.64 1.96 -20.51
N TYR A 99 -21.75 1.48 -21.08
CA TYR A 99 -21.74 0.62 -22.26
C TYR A 99 -22.70 1.15 -23.32
N ARG A 100 -22.21 1.43 -24.54
CA ARG A 100 -23.03 1.96 -25.66
C ARG A 100 -23.97 3.10 -25.22
N SER A 101 -23.46 4.03 -24.41
CA SER A 101 -24.19 5.18 -23.86
C SER A 101 -25.25 4.87 -22.79
N THR A 102 -25.36 3.63 -22.32
CA THR A 102 -26.15 3.28 -21.14
C THR A 102 -25.26 3.26 -19.90
N THR A 103 -25.74 3.80 -18.78
CA THR A 103 -25.03 3.80 -17.49
C THR A 103 -25.81 2.97 -16.48
N PRO A 104 -25.13 2.22 -15.60
CA PRO A 104 -25.80 1.49 -14.55
C PRO A 104 -26.44 2.45 -13.54
N LEU A 105 -27.75 2.34 -13.36
CA LEU A 105 -28.53 3.28 -12.53
C LEU A 105 -28.33 2.99 -11.02
N GLY A 106 -28.18 1.72 -10.68
CA GLY A 106 -28.12 1.26 -9.29
C GLY A 106 -26.80 1.45 -8.55
N LEU A 107 -25.76 2.01 -9.18
CA LEU A 107 -24.42 2.07 -8.56
C LEU A 107 -24.40 2.87 -7.24
N ASN A 108 -25.22 3.92 -7.13
CA ASN A 108 -25.28 4.70 -5.89
C ASN A 108 -25.79 3.86 -4.71
N THR A 109 -26.80 3.03 -4.96
CA THR A 109 -27.37 2.10 -3.97
C THR A 109 -26.32 1.07 -3.54
N VAL A 110 -25.55 0.55 -4.50
CA VAL A 110 -24.45 -0.39 -4.22
C VAL A 110 -23.38 0.26 -3.34
N LEU A 111 -22.93 1.47 -3.68
CA LEU A 111 -21.93 2.19 -2.87
C LEU A 111 -22.46 2.51 -1.48
N THR A 112 -23.72 2.94 -1.38
CA THR A 112 -24.37 3.20 -0.09
C THR A 112 -24.41 1.94 0.76
N SER A 113 -24.76 0.80 0.16
CA SER A 113 -24.72 -0.49 0.85
C SER A 113 -23.30 -0.86 1.29
N MET A 114 -22.30 -0.70 0.42
CA MET A 114 -20.89 -1.00 0.72
C MET A 114 -20.30 -0.09 1.80
N VAL A 115 -20.80 1.14 1.96
CA VAL A 115 -20.40 2.00 3.07
C VAL A 115 -21.14 1.62 4.35
N SER A 116 -22.43 1.29 4.24
CA SER A 116 -23.26 0.89 5.38
C SER A 116 -22.83 -0.43 6.03
N ASP A 117 -22.34 -1.39 5.25
CA ASP A 117 -21.83 -2.67 5.73
C ASP A 117 -20.36 -2.63 6.17
N GLY A 118 -19.69 -1.48 5.98
CA GLY A 118 -18.28 -1.27 6.30
C GLY A 118 -17.29 -1.86 5.29
N SER A 119 -17.74 -2.37 4.14
CA SER A 119 -16.87 -2.81 3.04
C SER A 119 -16.05 -1.65 2.45
N CYS A 120 -16.60 -0.42 2.51
CA CYS A 120 -16.00 0.81 2.04
C CYS A 120 -15.98 1.88 3.14
N VAL A 121 -14.87 2.60 3.24
CA VAL A 121 -14.74 3.73 4.18
C VAL A 121 -14.15 4.94 3.46
N PRO A 122 -14.68 6.17 3.67
CA PRO A 122 -14.07 7.38 3.16
C PRO A 122 -12.62 7.56 3.65
N LEU A 123 -11.72 7.97 2.74
CA LEU A 123 -10.28 8.13 3.04
C LEU A 123 -10.03 9.08 4.22
N ASP A 124 -10.76 10.19 4.28
CA ASP A 124 -10.69 11.18 5.36
C ASP A 124 -11.00 10.54 6.72
N GLN A 125 -12.03 9.70 6.77
CA GLN A 125 -12.40 8.97 7.98
C GLN A 125 -11.37 7.90 8.33
N PHE A 126 -10.90 7.15 7.33
CA PHE A 126 -9.91 6.09 7.52
C PHE A 126 -8.57 6.60 8.06
N MET A 127 -8.10 7.74 7.52
CA MET A 127 -6.82 8.35 7.91
C MET A 127 -6.92 9.12 9.25
N ALA A 128 -8.09 9.67 9.58
CA ALA A 128 -8.30 10.42 10.83
C ALA A 128 -8.30 9.55 12.09
N ILE A 129 -8.47 8.23 11.97
CA ILE A 129 -8.45 7.31 13.12
C ILE A 129 -7.02 7.25 13.69
N SER A 130 -6.79 8.02 14.75
CA SER A 130 -5.61 7.90 15.60
C SER A 130 -5.82 6.79 16.64
N PRO A 131 -4.83 5.92 16.92
CA PRO A 131 -4.95 4.91 17.97
C PRO A 131 -5.02 5.61 19.33
N ARG A 132 -6.22 5.72 19.90
CA ARG A 132 -6.38 6.07 21.31
C ARG A 132 -6.21 4.80 22.15
N PRO A 133 -5.40 4.82 23.21
CA PRO A 133 -5.42 3.74 24.19
C PRO A 133 -6.77 3.80 24.91
N LEU A 134 -7.61 2.77 24.77
CA LEU A 134 -8.89 2.68 25.46
C LEU A 134 -8.81 1.62 26.54
N GLN A 135 -8.84 2.14 27.76
CA GLN A 135 -9.06 1.44 29.00
C GLN A 135 -10.46 0.79 28.99
N ASP A 136 -10.48 -0.49 29.36
CA ASP A 136 -11.58 -1.34 29.84
C ASP A 136 -13.02 -1.01 29.43
N SER A 137 -13.59 -1.87 28.57
CA SER A 137 -14.94 -2.44 28.79
C SER A 137 -15.19 -3.64 27.86
N PHE A 138 -15.41 -4.80 28.47
CA PHE A 138 -15.70 -6.08 27.84
C PHE A 138 -17.21 -6.29 27.61
N SER A 139 -17.50 -7.19 26.65
CA SER A 139 -18.76 -7.89 26.36
C SER A 139 -19.76 -7.23 25.40
N ALA A 140 -19.81 -7.72 24.16
CA ALA A 140 -20.92 -8.54 23.65
C ALA A 140 -20.67 -9.00 22.21
N MET A 141 -21.08 -10.24 21.95
CA MET A 141 -21.29 -10.92 20.68
C MET A 141 -20.10 -11.62 20.00
N LYS A 142 -20.14 -12.94 20.15
CA LYS A 142 -19.34 -13.98 19.52
C LYS A 142 -20.28 -14.74 18.59
N LEU A 143 -20.15 -14.59 17.27
CA LEU A 143 -20.53 -15.49 16.14
C LEU A 143 -19.99 -14.76 14.88
N VAL A 144 -19.09 -15.23 14.01
CA VAL A 144 -18.80 -16.53 13.38
C VAL A 144 -17.27 -16.61 13.15
N SER A 145 -16.72 -17.82 13.06
CA SER A 145 -15.32 -18.12 12.75
C SER A 145 -14.67 -17.18 11.72
N GLY A 146 -13.58 -16.50 12.11
CA GLY A 146 -12.60 -15.93 11.18
C GLY A 146 -12.67 -14.43 10.85
N VAL A 147 -13.38 -13.59 11.61
CA VAL A 147 -13.53 -12.15 11.30
C VAL A 147 -13.38 -11.28 12.57
N GLY A 148 -12.14 -10.99 12.96
CA GLY A 148 -11.79 -10.19 14.14
C GLY A 148 -11.78 -8.67 13.96
N TRP A 149 -12.45 -8.12 12.95
CA TRP A 149 -12.46 -6.68 12.63
C TRP A 149 -13.85 -6.03 12.67
N ALA A 150 -14.88 -6.73 13.13
CA ALA A 150 -16.17 -6.10 13.38
C ALA A 150 -16.14 -5.35 14.73
N LEU A 151 -16.08 -4.02 14.64
CA LEU A 151 -16.66 -3.07 15.62
C LEU A 151 -15.94 -2.89 16.97
N LYS A 152 -14.66 -2.47 17.00
CA LYS A 152 -14.04 -2.01 18.27
C LYS A 152 -13.47 -0.59 18.32
N SER A 153 -13.61 0.20 17.25
CA SER A 153 -13.42 1.67 17.32
C SER A 153 -14.42 2.49 16.51
N LEU A 154 -15.34 1.84 15.78
CA LEU A 154 -16.57 2.45 15.26
C LEU A 154 -17.72 2.33 16.26
N LEU A 155 -17.49 2.74 17.51
CA LEU A 155 -18.56 3.28 18.35
C LEU A 155 -18.64 4.79 18.15
N ILE A 156 -18.72 5.20 16.87
CA ILE A 156 -19.51 6.39 16.56
C ILE A 156 -20.94 5.86 16.49
N THR A 157 -21.59 5.83 17.65
CA THR A 157 -23.05 5.85 17.83
C THR A 157 -23.88 5.31 16.63
N PRO A 158 -24.52 4.14 16.73
CA PRO A 158 -25.59 3.77 15.79
C PRO A 158 -26.81 4.72 15.86
N LEU A 159 -26.76 5.77 16.69
CA LEU A 159 -27.83 6.74 16.92
C LEU A 159 -27.70 8.06 16.16
N LYS A 160 -26.62 8.33 15.40
CA LYS A 160 -26.57 9.56 14.57
C LYS A 160 -27.13 9.35 13.16
N TRP A 161 -26.98 8.16 12.57
CA TRP A 161 -27.43 7.94 11.19
C TRP A 161 -28.91 7.54 11.12
N SER A 162 -29.46 6.95 12.18
CA SER A 162 -30.91 6.79 12.35
C SER A 162 -31.62 8.11 12.71
N ALA A 163 -30.88 9.10 13.24
CA ALA A 163 -31.42 10.42 13.54
C ALA A 163 -31.40 11.35 12.31
N GLU A 164 -30.44 11.21 11.39
CA GLU A 164 -30.43 11.96 10.12
C GLU A 164 -31.53 11.50 9.16
N GLN A 165 -31.97 10.25 9.26
CA GLN A 165 -33.15 9.75 8.55
C GLN A 165 -34.48 10.28 9.14
N LEU A 166 -34.48 10.74 10.40
CA LEU A 166 -35.62 11.39 11.05
C LEU A 166 -35.62 12.92 10.84
N ILE A 167 -34.54 13.49 10.27
CA ILE A 167 -34.44 14.90 9.90
C ILE A 167 -34.17 15.00 8.39
N GLY A 168 -35.13 14.58 7.55
CA GLY A 168 -35.32 15.02 6.16
C GLY A 168 -34.08 15.15 5.25
N SER A 169 -32.99 14.44 5.51
CA SER A 169 -31.73 14.60 4.79
C SER A 169 -31.70 13.59 3.65
N SER A 170 -31.60 14.09 2.41
CA SER A 170 -31.53 13.26 1.21
C SER A 170 -30.39 12.23 1.29
N PRO A 171 -30.56 11.01 0.74
CA PRO A 171 -29.50 10.00 0.72
C PRO A 171 -28.23 10.55 0.06
N ILE A 172 -27.06 10.23 0.63
CA ILE A 172 -25.78 10.67 0.08
C ILE A 172 -25.62 10.08 -1.33
N LEU A 173 -25.48 10.96 -2.31
CA LEU A 173 -25.20 10.58 -3.69
C LEU A 173 -23.69 10.44 -3.87
N TRP A 174 -23.13 9.29 -3.50
CA TRP A 174 -21.70 8.98 -3.58
C TRP A 174 -21.11 9.26 -4.96
N LEU A 175 -21.87 8.99 -6.03
CA LEU A 175 -21.47 9.25 -7.42
C LEU A 175 -21.27 10.74 -7.74
N GLN A 176 -21.74 11.67 -6.89
CA GLN A 176 -21.53 13.11 -7.03
C GLN A 176 -20.43 13.62 -6.09
N THR A 177 -19.94 12.77 -5.20
CA THR A 177 -18.89 13.16 -4.25
C THR A 177 -17.51 13.00 -4.87
N ASN A 178 -16.63 13.98 -4.62
CA ASN A 178 -15.20 13.87 -4.92
C ASN A 178 -14.42 13.22 -3.75
N ARG A 179 -15.08 12.31 -3.00
CA ARG A 179 -14.47 11.63 -1.86
C ARG A 179 -13.94 10.28 -2.28
N ILE A 180 -12.74 9.95 -1.82
CA ILE A 180 -12.09 8.68 -2.10
C ILE A 180 -12.66 7.64 -1.13
N LEU A 181 -13.05 6.47 -1.66
CA LEU A 181 -13.47 5.34 -0.85
C LEU A 181 -12.36 4.27 -0.84
N ILE A 182 -12.06 3.74 0.33
CA ILE A 182 -11.14 2.63 0.54
C ILE A 182 -11.94 1.34 0.67
N ILE A 183 -11.60 0.32 -0.11
CA ILE A 183 -12.19 -1.01 -0.03
C ILE A 183 -11.46 -1.83 1.05
N ILE A 184 -12.06 -1.92 2.23
CA ILE A 184 -11.47 -2.57 3.41
C ILE A 184 -11.12 -4.05 3.18
N PRO A 185 -11.96 -4.88 2.53
CA PRO A 185 -11.61 -6.28 2.28
C PRO A 185 -10.31 -6.49 1.52
N LEU A 186 -9.96 -5.59 0.59
CA LEU A 186 -8.71 -5.67 -0.16
C LEU A 186 -7.50 -5.35 0.73
N VAL A 187 -7.62 -4.31 1.57
CA VAL A 187 -6.58 -3.93 2.54
C VAL A 187 -6.34 -5.07 3.53
N GLN A 188 -7.40 -5.69 4.04
CA GLN A 188 -7.31 -6.81 4.96
C GLN A 188 -6.63 -8.02 4.32
N ALA A 189 -7.03 -8.40 3.10
CA ALA A 189 -6.42 -9.52 2.38
C ALA A 189 -4.92 -9.29 2.13
N ALA A 190 -4.54 -8.06 1.77
CA ALA A 190 -3.14 -7.68 1.63
C ALA A 190 -2.38 -7.73 2.96
N ALA A 191 -2.95 -7.20 4.04
CA ALA A 191 -2.35 -7.22 5.37
C ALA A 191 -2.06 -8.65 5.84
N GLN A 192 -2.99 -9.58 5.62
CA GLN A 192 -2.83 -11.00 5.97
C GLN A 192 -1.70 -11.67 5.17
N LYS A 193 -1.61 -11.39 3.86
CA LYS A 193 -0.53 -11.94 3.02
C LYS A 193 0.84 -11.38 3.43
N VAL A 194 0.90 -10.08 3.70
CA VAL A 194 2.11 -9.39 4.17
C VAL A 194 2.57 -9.95 5.52
N SER A 195 1.66 -10.12 6.47
CA SER A 195 2.00 -10.70 7.79
C SER A 195 2.42 -12.16 7.68
N ALA A 196 1.73 -12.97 6.87
CA ALA A 196 2.08 -14.37 6.66
C ALA A 196 3.44 -14.54 5.96
N TYR A 197 3.75 -13.64 5.01
CA TYR A 197 5.07 -13.61 4.38
C TYR A 197 6.15 -13.28 5.41
N LEU A 198 5.92 -12.24 6.23
CA LEU A 198 6.85 -11.81 7.27
C LEU A 198 7.10 -12.92 8.30
N GLU A 199 6.05 -13.61 8.75
CA GLU A 199 6.14 -14.80 9.63
C GLU A 199 6.99 -15.93 9.03
N LYS A 200 6.96 -16.10 7.71
CA LYS A 200 7.73 -17.13 7.02
C LYS A 200 9.19 -16.74 6.79
N THR A 201 9.47 -15.46 6.55
CA THR A 201 10.80 -15.01 6.12
C THR A 201 11.68 -14.47 7.24
N VAL A 202 11.09 -13.95 8.31
CA VAL A 202 11.82 -13.22 9.34
C VAL A 202 12.21 -14.14 10.49
N CYS A 203 13.52 -14.31 10.69
CA CYS A 203 14.06 -15.06 11.82
C CYS A 203 14.37 -14.18 13.05
N TYR A 204 14.70 -12.90 12.85
CA TYR A 204 15.17 -11.99 13.91
C TYR A 204 14.19 -10.82 14.16
N SER A 205 14.18 -10.27 15.38
CA SER A 205 13.32 -9.13 15.72
C SER A 205 13.74 -7.84 15.00
N ILE A 206 15.06 -7.61 14.87
CA ILE A 206 15.65 -6.52 14.06
C ILE A 206 15.10 -6.44 12.64
N ASP A 207 14.87 -7.58 11.98
CA ASP A 207 14.44 -7.63 10.58
C ASP A 207 12.96 -7.22 10.41
N ARG A 208 12.25 -6.99 11.51
CA ARG A 208 10.88 -6.47 11.55
C ARG A 208 10.83 -4.95 11.59
N THR A 209 11.97 -4.30 11.82
CA THR A 209 12.10 -2.85 11.84
C THR A 209 12.66 -2.37 10.50
N MET A 210 11.96 -1.42 9.85
CA MET A 210 12.27 -1.00 8.49
C MET A 210 11.83 0.43 8.19
N ASP A 211 12.30 0.98 7.07
CA ASP A 211 11.82 2.26 6.52
C ASP A 211 10.68 2.03 5.51
N MET A 212 10.03 3.13 5.11
CA MET A 212 8.91 3.07 4.15
C MET A 212 9.28 2.42 2.80
N PRO A 213 10.45 2.68 2.18
CA PRO A 213 10.89 1.96 0.99
C PRO A 213 11.02 0.45 1.21
N SER A 214 11.67 0.00 2.30
CA SER A 214 11.77 -1.43 2.61
C SER A 214 10.41 -2.08 2.88
N PHE A 215 9.48 -1.34 3.48
CA PHE A 215 8.11 -1.83 3.68
C PHE A 215 7.40 -2.08 2.34
N ARG A 216 7.63 -1.22 1.34
CA ARG A 216 7.12 -1.44 -0.03
C ARG A 216 7.78 -2.66 -0.68
N ASP A 217 9.10 -2.79 -0.56
CA ASP A 217 9.83 -3.96 -1.06
C ASP A 217 9.26 -5.26 -0.46
N LEU A 218 8.94 -5.24 0.84
CA LEU A 218 8.30 -6.37 1.54
C LEU A 218 6.88 -6.64 1.03
N CYS A 219 6.08 -5.60 0.85
CA CYS A 219 4.74 -5.71 0.27
C CYS A 219 4.77 -6.36 -1.11
N ASP A 220 5.69 -5.94 -1.96
CA ASP A 220 5.87 -6.48 -3.31
C ASP A 220 6.34 -7.94 -3.28
N ALA A 221 7.28 -8.27 -2.38
CA ALA A 221 7.77 -9.63 -2.21
C ALA A 221 6.73 -10.61 -1.64
N SER A 222 5.74 -10.11 -0.87
CA SER A 222 4.70 -10.94 -0.25
C SER A 222 3.72 -11.57 -1.24
N GLY A 223 3.70 -11.12 -2.49
CA GLY A 223 2.67 -11.52 -3.46
C GLY A 223 1.26 -11.05 -3.09
N ALA A 224 1.15 -10.05 -2.19
CA ALA A 224 -0.11 -9.44 -1.82
C ALA A 224 -0.79 -8.74 -2.99
N PHE A 225 -0.01 -8.27 -3.95
CA PHE A 225 -0.44 -7.40 -5.02
C PHE A 225 -0.12 -8.00 -6.39
N PRO A 226 -0.99 -7.78 -7.40
CA PRO A 226 -0.72 -8.19 -8.78
C PRO A 226 0.33 -7.31 -9.47
N LYS A 227 0.62 -6.13 -8.90
CA LYS A 227 1.56 -5.12 -9.40
C LYS A 227 2.32 -4.52 -8.21
N PRO A 228 3.48 -3.87 -8.45
CA PRO A 228 4.18 -3.12 -7.41
C PRO A 228 3.25 -2.12 -6.71
N ILE A 229 3.35 -2.05 -5.38
CA ILE A 229 2.49 -1.22 -4.55
C ILE A 229 2.82 0.27 -4.74
N SER A 230 1.78 1.10 -4.89
CA SER A 230 1.92 2.55 -4.88
C SER A 230 2.31 3.06 -3.49
N GLN A 231 3.00 4.20 -3.41
CA GLN A 231 3.31 4.85 -2.12
C GLN A 231 2.03 5.13 -1.32
N PHE A 232 0.95 5.51 -2.01
CA PHE A 232 -0.36 5.79 -1.43
C PHE A 232 -1.01 4.53 -0.83
N ASP A 233 -1.06 3.42 -1.56
CA ASP A 233 -1.61 2.16 -1.05
C ASP A 233 -0.77 1.62 0.11
N ALA A 234 0.54 1.79 0.05
CA ALA A 234 1.44 1.41 1.14
C ALA A 234 1.14 2.20 2.41
N GLN A 235 0.80 3.49 2.32
CA GLN A 235 0.36 4.29 3.47
C GLN A 235 -0.99 3.82 4.01
N ILE A 236 -1.95 3.50 3.15
CA ILE A 236 -3.25 2.95 3.55
C ILE A 236 -3.05 1.63 4.32
N LEU A 237 -2.23 0.72 3.77
CA LEU A 237 -1.93 -0.55 4.40
C LEU A 237 -1.22 -0.36 5.73
N LEU A 238 -0.25 0.54 5.80
CA LEU A 238 0.47 0.83 7.03
C LEU A 238 -0.46 1.40 8.11
N GLN A 239 -1.36 2.31 7.73
CA GLN A 239 -2.36 2.85 8.63
C GLN A 239 -3.31 1.75 9.14
N PHE A 240 -3.73 0.82 8.28
CA PHE A 240 -4.50 -0.36 8.69
C PHE A 240 -3.74 -1.23 9.70
N LEU A 241 -2.47 -1.52 9.42
CA LEU A 241 -1.62 -2.33 10.31
C LEU A 241 -1.43 -1.66 11.68
N LYS A 242 -1.23 -0.33 11.69
CA LYS A 242 -1.12 0.46 12.93
C LYS A 242 -2.42 0.44 13.74
N GLN A 243 -3.57 0.58 13.09
CA GLN A 243 -4.88 0.51 13.74
C GLN A 243 -5.14 -0.88 14.36
N ASN A 244 -4.67 -1.93 13.72
CA ASN A 244 -4.81 -3.30 14.21
C ASN A 244 -3.69 -3.74 15.16
N HIS A 245 -2.83 -2.82 15.62
CA HIS A 245 -1.68 -3.11 16.47
C HIS A 245 -0.73 -4.17 15.88
N MET A 246 -0.67 -4.25 14.55
CA MET A 246 0.27 -5.11 13.81
C MET A 246 1.54 -4.37 13.42
N ALA A 247 1.54 -3.04 13.52
CA ALA A 247 2.70 -2.20 13.27
C ALA A 247 2.73 -0.99 14.21
N ALA A 248 3.94 -0.51 14.52
CA ALA A 248 4.19 0.81 15.11
C ALA A 248 4.95 1.67 14.12
N CYS A 249 4.67 2.98 14.14
CA CYS A 249 5.33 3.94 13.27
C CYS A 249 5.72 5.20 14.05
N GLU A 250 6.94 5.67 13.86
CA GLU A 250 7.43 6.93 14.44
C GLU A 250 8.20 7.70 13.38
N SER A 251 7.87 8.99 13.24
CA SER A 251 8.65 9.92 12.41
C SER A 251 9.86 10.36 13.21
N VAL A 252 11.05 10.16 12.65
CA VAL A 252 12.30 10.58 13.28
C VAL A 252 12.84 11.79 12.53
N GLU A 253 12.94 12.91 13.22
CA GLU A 253 13.62 14.10 12.73
C GLU A 253 15.12 13.94 12.98
N ASN A 254 15.92 13.91 11.92
CA ASN A 254 17.37 14.00 12.07
C ASN A 254 17.76 15.46 12.23
N SER A 255 18.31 15.83 13.39
CA SER A 255 18.73 17.19 13.74
C SER A 255 19.81 17.81 12.83
N ASN A 256 20.35 17.05 11.87
CA ASN A 256 21.47 17.49 11.01
C ASN A 256 21.13 17.56 9.50
N GLN A 257 19.95 17.10 9.07
CA GLN A 257 19.49 17.19 7.67
C GLN A 257 17.97 17.27 7.67
N ASP A 258 17.35 18.07 6.79
CA ASP A 258 15.89 18.18 6.54
C ASP A 258 15.22 16.85 6.07
N ASN A 259 15.80 15.70 6.41
CA ASN A 259 15.31 14.38 6.10
C ASN A 259 14.63 13.78 7.33
N GLN A 260 13.32 14.01 7.43
CA GLN A 260 12.43 13.19 8.25
C GLN A 260 12.34 11.80 7.63
N PHE A 261 12.52 10.75 8.42
CA PHE A 261 12.31 9.37 7.96
C PHE A 261 11.35 8.63 8.89
N LEU A 262 10.53 7.77 8.29
CA LEU A 262 9.54 6.97 9.01
C LEU A 262 10.15 5.63 9.40
N VAL A 263 10.20 5.35 10.71
CA VAL A 263 10.54 4.05 11.25
C VAL A 263 9.26 3.24 11.39
N ILE A 264 9.24 2.04 10.81
CA ILE A 264 8.13 1.10 10.85
C ILE A 264 8.61 -0.16 11.55
N LYS A 265 7.91 -0.58 12.61
CA LYS A 265 8.18 -1.84 13.32
C LYS A 265 6.97 -2.75 13.20
N MET A 266 7.16 -3.89 12.54
CA MET A 266 6.11 -4.89 12.32
C MET A 266 6.07 -5.92 13.44
N HIS A 267 4.87 -6.43 13.74
CA HIS A 267 4.63 -7.40 14.80
C HIS A 267 4.07 -8.70 14.24
N LEU A 268 4.49 -9.82 14.84
CA LEU A 268 3.96 -11.15 14.52
C LEU A 268 2.72 -11.41 15.38
N ALA A 269 1.73 -12.14 14.86
CA ALA A 269 0.45 -12.36 15.55
C ALA A 269 0.56 -13.05 16.93
N ASN A 270 1.74 -13.60 17.26
CA ASN A 270 1.96 -14.46 18.42
C ASN A 270 2.48 -13.75 19.69
N ILE A 271 2.73 -12.43 19.63
CA ILE A 271 3.25 -11.70 20.79
C ILE A 271 2.10 -10.93 21.46
N LYS A 272 1.78 -11.35 22.71
CA LYS A 272 0.65 -10.90 23.53
C LYS A 272 0.38 -9.39 23.45
N HIS A 273 -0.89 -9.05 23.21
CA HIS A 273 -1.47 -7.70 23.03
C HIS A 273 -1.24 -6.65 24.13
N ASN A 274 -0.40 -6.90 25.14
CA ASN A 274 -0.37 -6.08 26.37
C ASN A 274 0.83 -5.13 26.48
N ASN A 275 1.77 -5.14 25.54
CA ASN A 275 2.84 -4.14 25.50
C ASN A 275 2.54 -3.17 24.37
N GLN A 276 2.34 -1.89 24.72
CA GLN A 276 2.35 -0.80 23.73
C GLN A 276 3.62 -0.95 22.88
N LEU A 277 3.43 -1.04 21.56
CA LEU A 277 4.52 -1.17 20.60
C LEU A 277 5.34 0.13 20.60
N ASN A 278 6.38 0.16 21.43
CA ASN A 278 7.27 1.30 21.54
C ASN A 278 8.48 1.11 20.63
N ILE A 279 8.73 2.09 19.77
CA ILE A 279 9.92 2.15 18.94
C ILE A 279 11.08 2.61 19.83
N SER A 280 12.12 1.79 19.94
CA SER A 280 13.29 2.07 20.76
C SER A 280 14.32 2.92 20.00
N ASN A 281 15.24 3.56 20.73
CA ASN A 281 16.39 4.23 20.11
C ASN A 281 17.28 3.24 19.32
N ILE A 282 17.29 1.96 19.71
CA ILE A 282 17.98 0.89 18.98
C ILE A 282 17.30 0.67 17.61
N ASP A 283 15.97 0.64 17.55
CA ASP A 283 15.19 0.51 16.30
C ASP A 283 15.50 1.66 15.33
N LYS A 284 15.58 2.89 15.85
CA LYS A 284 15.97 4.08 15.04
C LYS A 284 17.38 3.95 14.49
N GLY A 285 18.32 3.47 15.31
CA GLY A 285 19.69 3.19 14.90
C GLY A 285 19.77 2.12 13.81
N ILE A 286 19.00 1.04 13.93
CA ILE A 286 18.91 -0.04 12.93
C ILE A 286 18.46 0.50 11.59
N VAL A 287 17.34 1.24 11.55
CA VAL A 287 16.83 1.80 10.28
C VAL A 287 17.83 2.75 9.64
N SER A 288 18.49 3.58 10.44
CA SER A 288 19.57 4.47 9.97
C SER A 288 20.70 3.66 9.33
N ILE A 289 21.20 2.61 10.01
CA ILE A 289 22.25 1.74 9.48
C ILE A 289 21.78 1.07 8.18
N MET A 290 20.59 0.49 8.13
CA MET A 290 20.04 -0.13 6.92
C MET A 290 19.94 0.86 5.75
N ALA A 291 19.47 2.09 6.00
CA ALA A 291 19.42 3.14 4.99
C ALA A 291 20.82 3.53 4.49
N THR A 292 21.81 3.63 5.40
CA THR A 292 23.20 3.91 5.01
C THR A 292 23.81 2.77 4.18
N ILE A 293 23.55 1.51 4.53
CA ILE A 293 23.97 0.34 3.75
C ILE A 293 23.39 0.43 2.35
N LYS A 294 22.07 0.57 2.20
CA LYS A 294 21.41 0.70 0.88
C LYS A 294 22.04 1.83 0.04
N LYS A 295 22.27 3.00 0.65
CA LYS A 295 22.89 4.15 -0.02
C LYS A 295 24.32 3.85 -0.47
N LEU A 296 25.14 3.24 0.39
CA LEU A 296 26.51 2.85 0.04
C LEU A 296 26.53 1.82 -1.08
N THR A 297 25.64 0.81 -1.05
CA THR A 297 25.54 -0.20 -2.11
C THR A 297 25.21 0.44 -3.47
N LEU A 298 24.27 1.39 -3.52
CA LEU A 298 23.95 2.12 -4.75
C LEU A 298 25.14 2.95 -5.25
N GLN A 299 25.82 3.64 -4.34
CA GLN A 299 27.01 4.44 -4.66
C GLN A 299 28.19 3.58 -5.16
N ILE A 300 28.36 2.37 -4.62
CA ILE A 300 29.37 1.40 -5.06
C ILE A 300 29.05 0.95 -6.48
N LYS A 301 27.80 0.55 -6.76
CA LYS A 301 27.36 0.16 -8.11
C LYS A 301 27.59 1.29 -9.14
N GLU A 302 27.28 2.53 -8.78
CA GLU A 302 27.53 3.68 -9.65
C GLU A 302 29.03 3.89 -9.91
N LEU A 303 29.88 3.73 -8.89
CA LEU A 303 31.32 3.81 -9.04
C LEU A 303 31.87 2.70 -9.95
N GLU A 304 31.37 1.48 -9.83
CA GLU A 304 31.76 0.34 -10.68
C GLU A 304 31.45 0.61 -12.16
N LEU A 305 30.25 1.15 -12.45
CA LEU A 305 29.90 1.58 -13.81
C LEU A 305 30.84 2.67 -14.32
N LYS A 306 31.17 3.67 -13.49
CA LYS A 306 32.14 4.72 -13.86
C LYS A 306 33.54 4.15 -14.09
N LEU A 307 34.00 3.22 -13.26
CA LEU A 307 35.28 2.55 -13.44
C LEU A 307 35.34 1.78 -14.76
N ALA A 308 34.27 1.05 -15.11
CA ALA A 308 34.16 0.35 -16.39
C ALA A 308 34.20 1.30 -17.59
N THR A 309 33.50 2.45 -17.52
CA THR A 309 33.53 3.45 -18.60
C THR A 309 34.92 4.07 -18.79
N PHE A 310 35.62 4.43 -17.70
CA PHE A 310 37.00 4.92 -17.81
C PHE A 310 37.95 3.88 -18.37
N GLN A 311 37.76 2.61 -18.00
CA GLN A 311 38.52 1.50 -18.57
C GLN A 311 38.32 1.39 -20.08
N GLN A 312 37.07 1.43 -20.54
CA GLN A 312 36.74 1.38 -21.97
C GLN A 312 37.29 2.61 -22.72
N GLN A 313 37.15 3.81 -22.16
CA GLN A 313 37.66 5.04 -22.76
C GLN A 313 39.19 5.05 -22.85
N ALA A 314 39.88 4.50 -21.85
CA ALA A 314 41.33 4.34 -21.89
C ALA A 314 41.76 3.38 -23.02
N GLN A 315 41.09 2.23 -23.16
CA GLN A 315 41.34 1.29 -24.25
C GLN A 315 41.11 1.90 -25.63
N LEU A 316 40.03 2.67 -25.80
CA LEU A 316 39.73 3.39 -27.05
C LEU A 316 40.75 4.50 -27.35
N ALA A 317 41.25 5.19 -26.33
CA ALA A 317 42.30 6.19 -26.51
C ALA A 317 43.65 5.54 -26.88
N LEU A 318 43.95 4.36 -26.34
CA LEU A 318 45.13 3.57 -26.71
C LEU A 318 45.05 3.08 -28.15
N SER A 319 43.90 2.56 -28.60
CA SER A 319 43.72 2.10 -29.99
C SER A 319 43.82 3.25 -31.00
N LYS A 320 43.49 4.48 -30.59
CA LYS A 320 43.66 5.70 -31.39
C LYS A 320 45.05 6.35 -31.27
N ASN A 321 46.02 5.70 -30.61
CA ASN A 321 47.36 6.23 -30.33
C ASN A 321 47.40 7.54 -29.51
N LEU A 322 46.31 7.89 -28.82
CA LEU A 322 46.19 9.08 -27.99
C LEU A 322 46.69 8.80 -26.55
N ARG A 323 47.99 8.54 -26.40
CA ARG A 323 48.62 8.11 -25.13
C ARG A 323 48.36 9.06 -23.95
N GLY A 324 48.40 10.38 -24.17
CA GLY A 324 48.15 11.36 -23.11
C GLY A 324 46.72 11.29 -22.56
N LYS A 325 45.73 11.09 -23.44
CA LYS A 325 44.32 10.93 -23.06
C LYS A 325 44.10 9.61 -22.33
N ALA A 326 44.69 8.52 -22.81
CA ALA A 326 44.64 7.22 -22.13
C ALA A 326 45.22 7.30 -20.71
N LEU A 327 46.37 7.94 -20.56
CA LEU A 327 47.06 8.07 -19.27
C LEU A 327 46.27 8.95 -18.29
N SER A 328 45.61 10.00 -18.76
CA SER A 328 44.67 10.79 -17.96
C SER A 328 43.50 9.94 -17.44
N MET A 329 42.86 9.16 -18.31
CA MET A 329 41.74 8.27 -17.92
C MET A 329 42.18 7.20 -16.91
N ILE A 330 43.37 6.63 -17.06
CA ILE A 330 43.93 5.66 -16.09
C ILE A 330 44.16 6.31 -14.72
N ARG A 331 44.64 7.57 -14.68
CA ARG A 331 44.80 8.31 -13.42
C ARG A 331 43.46 8.57 -12.73
N GLN A 332 42.45 9.02 -13.48
CA GLN A 332 41.10 9.24 -12.96
C GLN A 332 40.47 7.93 -12.43
N ARG A 333 40.64 6.83 -13.16
CA ARG A 333 40.24 5.49 -12.71
C ARG A 333 40.89 5.14 -11.37
N LYS A 334 42.21 5.29 -11.25
CA LYS A 334 42.95 4.98 -10.01
C LYS A 334 42.49 5.82 -8.81
N THR A 335 42.11 7.08 -9.03
CA THR A 335 41.54 7.91 -7.95
C THR A 335 40.17 7.41 -7.50
N LEU A 336 39.31 6.97 -8.43
CA LEU A 336 38.01 6.41 -8.11
C LEU A 336 38.11 5.01 -7.48
N GLU A 337 39.07 4.19 -7.88
CA GLU A 337 39.34 2.88 -7.25
C GLU A 337 39.60 3.05 -5.74
N LYS A 338 40.36 4.07 -5.33
CA LYS A 338 40.57 4.35 -3.90
C LYS A 338 39.25 4.63 -3.17
N VAL A 339 38.39 5.47 -3.76
CA VAL A 339 37.07 5.78 -3.16
C VAL A 339 36.19 4.53 -3.11
N HIS A 340 36.21 3.70 -4.16
CA HIS A 340 35.49 2.42 -4.19
C HIS A 340 35.96 1.48 -3.07
N THR A 341 37.27 1.27 -2.92
CA THR A 341 37.82 0.42 -1.84
C THR A 341 37.46 0.94 -0.44
N GLN A 342 37.49 2.27 -0.23
CA GLN A 342 37.10 2.86 1.05
C GLN A 342 35.61 2.66 1.35
N ARG A 343 34.74 2.80 0.34
CA ARG A 343 33.28 2.59 0.50
C ARG A 343 32.95 1.12 0.72
N MET A 344 33.61 0.19 0.03
CA MET A 344 33.49 -1.24 0.27
C MET A 344 33.84 -1.60 1.72
N ALA A 345 34.98 -1.11 2.23
CA ALA A 345 35.37 -1.33 3.63
C ALA A 345 34.36 -0.73 4.63
N SER A 346 33.77 0.42 4.30
CA SER A 346 32.71 1.02 5.14
C SER A 346 31.42 0.21 5.12
N LEU A 347 31.09 -0.41 3.97
CA LEU A 347 29.92 -1.29 3.85
C LEU A 347 30.14 -2.58 4.65
N GLU A 348 31.30 -3.22 4.53
CA GLU A 348 31.65 -4.44 5.29
C GLU A 348 31.59 -4.21 6.81
N THR A 349 32.04 -3.05 7.28
CA THR A 349 31.96 -2.73 8.72
C THR A 349 30.51 -2.55 9.20
N LEU A 350 29.65 -1.88 8.42
CA LEU A 350 28.22 -1.73 8.76
C LEU A 350 27.46 -3.06 8.70
N GLU A 351 27.71 -3.89 7.70
CA GLU A 351 27.14 -5.24 7.62
C GLU A 351 27.60 -6.12 8.78
N GLY A 352 28.87 -6.02 9.18
CA GLY A 352 29.40 -6.69 10.36
C GLY A 352 28.73 -6.25 11.66
N ILE A 353 28.42 -4.95 11.80
CA ILE A 353 27.65 -4.44 12.95
C ILE A 353 26.23 -5.00 12.95
N MET A 354 25.54 -5.00 11.80
CA MET A 354 24.20 -5.57 11.66
C MET A 354 24.16 -7.06 12.02
N LEU A 355 25.16 -7.83 11.58
CA LEU A 355 25.25 -9.25 11.92
C LEU A 355 25.43 -9.47 13.42
N LYS A 356 26.27 -8.67 14.08
CA LYS A 356 26.46 -8.72 15.52
C LYS A 356 25.17 -8.39 16.28
N LEU A 357 24.43 -7.37 15.83
CA LEU A 357 23.13 -7.02 16.42
C LEU A 357 22.15 -8.18 16.33
N ARG A 358 22.03 -8.83 15.16
CA ARG A 358 21.18 -10.01 14.98
C ARG A 358 21.55 -11.16 15.91
N ASN A 359 22.86 -11.44 16.02
CA ASN A 359 23.34 -12.52 16.90
C ASN A 359 23.09 -12.21 18.38
N SER A 360 23.30 -10.96 18.81
CA SER A 360 23.08 -10.57 20.20
C SER A 360 21.61 -10.67 20.64
N GLU A 361 20.65 -10.42 19.73
CA GLU A 361 19.23 -10.59 20.04
C GLU A 361 18.84 -12.07 20.16
N SER A 362 19.39 -12.94 19.29
CA SER A 362 19.10 -14.38 19.37
C SER A 362 19.57 -15.02 20.68
N GLU A 363 20.63 -14.47 21.27
CA GLU A 363 21.16 -14.94 22.55
C GLU A 363 20.29 -14.46 23.73
N SER A 364 19.70 -13.26 23.64
CA SER A 364 18.75 -12.75 24.64
C SER A 364 17.37 -13.39 24.59
N ASP A 365 16.93 -13.91 23.43
CA ASP A 365 15.64 -14.62 23.29
C ASP A 365 15.73 -16.10 23.76
N ALA A 366 16.95 -16.63 23.94
CA ALA A 366 17.19 -18.01 24.37
C ALA A 366 17.43 -18.16 25.89
N SER A 367 17.56 -17.04 26.61
CA SER A 367 17.67 -16.94 28.08
C SER A 367 16.35 -16.57 28.72
#